data_AF-A0A7X7QLV8-F1
#
_entry.id   AF-A0A7X7QLV8-F1
#
_cell.length_a   1.000
_cell.length_b   1.000
_cell.length_c   1.000
_cell.angle_alpha   90.00
_cell.angle_beta   90.00
_cell.angle_gamma   90.00
#
_symmetry.space_group_name_H-M   'P 1'
#
loop_
_entity.id
_entity.type
_entity.pdbx_description
1 polymer ?
#
loop_
_entity_poly.entity_id
_entity_poly.type
_entity_poly.pdbx_seq_one_letter_code
_entity_poly.pdbx_strand_id
1 'polypeptide(L)'
;MTDVAVSPDEGKIAIVTRQASVAAPRDRSSHFDLGGRCRLIVLDIASGLEAGRSTRWASDRSLCWLSDSRRVVFSSFDDEALYQTARAEVHGGTSYGIGYAQDDRFRRGLYVLDLETGLTARFADGTDPSLAVATGAILVRDQGGLVLVHASGEAGVRISALVGSVAGAVVSPSGDMVLTEIPRHAPFHPGGRLVLFHTQAPEVRHILCDGLSYRVDWTLGD
;
A
#
# COMPACT_ATOMS: atom_id res chain seq x y z
N MET A 1 7.11 5.70 -11.15
CA MET A 1 6.42 4.55 -10.55
C MET A 1 4.94 4.82 -10.70
N THR A 2 4.24 3.84 -11.24
CA THR A 2 2.80 3.86 -11.46
C THR A 2 2.28 2.57 -10.87
N ASP A 3 1.22 2.65 -10.09
CA ASP A 3 0.52 1.47 -9.58
C ASP A 3 -0.92 1.47 -10.09
N VAL A 4 -1.44 0.28 -10.37
CA VAL A 4 -2.73 0.08 -11.02
C VAL A 4 -3.49 -1.08 -10.39
N ALA A 5 -4.80 -0.92 -10.23
CA ALA A 5 -5.68 -2.03 -9.89
C ALA A 5 -6.98 -1.94 -10.68
N VAL A 6 -7.43 -3.09 -11.16
CA VAL A 6 -8.72 -3.26 -11.84
C VAL A 6 -9.80 -3.48 -10.79
N SER A 7 -10.99 -2.90 -10.99
CA SER A 7 -12.13 -3.11 -10.09
C SER A 7 -12.59 -4.57 -10.12
N PRO A 8 -13.23 -5.08 -9.05
CA PRO A 8 -13.73 -6.46 -9.01
C PRO A 8 -14.73 -6.81 -10.12
N ASP A 9 -15.46 -5.83 -10.63
CA ASP A 9 -16.39 -5.96 -11.77
C ASP A 9 -15.71 -5.79 -13.14
N GLU A 10 -14.40 -5.59 -13.15
CA GLU A 10 -13.57 -5.35 -14.34
C GLU A 10 -13.97 -4.14 -15.21
N GLY A 11 -14.84 -3.28 -14.70
CA GLY A 11 -15.34 -2.12 -15.44
C GLY A 11 -14.44 -0.89 -15.34
N LYS A 12 -13.57 -0.80 -14.34
CA LYS A 12 -12.78 0.40 -14.02
C LYS A 12 -11.34 0.05 -13.68
N ILE A 13 -10.46 1.01 -13.89
CA ILE A 13 -9.06 0.93 -13.48
C ILE A 13 -8.71 2.13 -12.60
N ALA A 14 -8.18 1.86 -11.41
CA ALA A 14 -7.61 2.85 -10.53
C ALA A 14 -6.11 2.95 -10.77
N ILE A 15 -5.58 4.17 -10.89
CA ILE A 15 -4.19 4.42 -11.26
C ILE A 15 -3.59 5.47 -10.34
N VAL A 16 -2.53 5.10 -9.62
CA VAL A 16 -1.68 6.02 -8.87
C VAL A 16 -0.47 6.38 -9.73
N THR A 17 -0.36 7.65 -10.12
CA THR A 17 0.74 8.15 -10.96
C THR A 17 1.61 9.13 -10.21
N ARG A 18 2.92 8.84 -10.10
CA ARG A 18 3.89 9.74 -9.47
C ARG A 18 4.05 11.03 -10.27
N GLN A 19 3.94 12.15 -9.56
CA GLN A 19 4.15 13.50 -10.09
C GLN A 19 5.52 14.06 -9.69
N ALA A 20 5.95 13.80 -8.45
CA ALA A 20 7.21 14.31 -7.93
C ALA A 20 7.79 13.37 -6.86
N SER A 21 9.06 13.58 -6.52
CA SER A 21 9.68 12.97 -5.33
C SER A 21 9.48 13.88 -4.13
N VAL A 22 9.21 13.29 -2.98
CA VAL A 22 8.93 13.99 -1.72
C VAL A 22 10.08 13.77 -0.77
N ALA A 23 10.51 14.83 -0.08
CA ALA A 23 11.57 14.74 0.91
C ALA A 23 11.26 15.66 2.09
N ALA A 24 11.84 15.35 3.25
CA ALA A 24 11.78 16.23 4.41
C ALA A 24 13.19 16.47 4.98
N PRO A 25 13.57 17.71 5.31
CA PRO A 25 14.83 17.98 5.99
C PRO A 25 14.90 17.22 7.32
N ARG A 26 16.02 16.51 7.51
CA ARG A 26 16.38 15.90 8.80
C ARG A 26 17.22 16.88 9.61
N ASP A 27 18.24 17.44 8.97
CA ASP A 27 19.17 18.41 9.52
C ASP A 27 19.70 19.31 8.39
N ARG A 28 20.77 20.08 8.65
CA ARG A 28 21.36 21.01 7.68
C ARG A 28 22.12 20.34 6.52
N SER A 29 22.37 19.04 6.61
CA SER A 29 23.23 18.27 5.71
C SER A 29 22.56 17.04 5.10
N SER A 30 21.41 16.63 5.65
CA SER A 30 20.70 15.42 5.22
C SER A 30 19.18 15.57 5.22
N HIS A 31 18.52 14.75 4.41
CA HIS A 31 17.06 14.69 4.29
C HIS A 31 16.55 13.25 4.31
N PHE A 32 15.31 13.07 4.73
CA PHE A 32 14.57 11.83 4.56
C PHE A 32 13.97 11.77 3.15
N ASP A 33 14.17 10.68 2.42
CA ASP A 33 13.38 10.37 1.22
C ASP A 33 12.04 9.78 1.68
N LEU A 34 10.96 10.49 1.36
CA LEU A 34 9.60 10.14 1.76
C LEU A 34 8.82 9.40 0.66
N GLY A 35 9.46 9.14 -0.48
CA GLY A 35 8.85 8.49 -1.64
C GLY A 35 8.33 9.49 -2.67
N GLY A 36 7.11 9.28 -3.15
CA GLY A 36 6.52 10.07 -4.22
C GLY A 36 5.20 10.72 -3.85
N ARG A 37 5.00 11.94 -4.39
CA ARG A 37 3.70 12.61 -4.44
C ARG A 37 2.98 12.11 -5.68
N CYS A 38 1.84 11.46 -5.50
CA CYS A 38 1.13 10.83 -6.59
C CYS A 38 -0.32 11.30 -6.68
N ARG A 39 -0.87 11.30 -7.90
CA ARG A 39 -2.31 11.47 -8.12
C ARG A 39 -2.96 10.11 -8.26
N LEU A 40 -4.12 9.93 -7.62
CA LEU A 40 -5.03 8.82 -7.87
C LEU A 40 -6.14 9.31 -8.81
N ILE A 41 -6.27 8.63 -9.95
CA ILE A 41 -7.40 8.77 -10.86
C ILE A 41 -8.06 7.39 -11.07
N VAL A 42 -9.33 7.40 -11.41
CA VAL A 42 -10.08 6.21 -11.82
C VAL A 42 -10.62 6.46 -13.22
N LEU A 43 -10.38 5.51 -14.11
CA LEU A 43 -10.89 5.53 -15.47
C LEU A 43 -11.93 4.43 -15.64
N ASP A 44 -12.99 4.74 -16.37
CA ASP A 44 -13.90 3.74 -16.94
C ASP A 44 -13.20 3.04 -18.10
N ILE A 45 -13.14 1.71 -18.09
CA ILE A 45 -12.36 0.96 -19.07
C ILE A 45 -13.01 1.02 -20.46
N ALA A 46 -14.35 0.95 -20.53
CA ALA A 46 -15.07 0.90 -21.79
C ALA A 46 -14.96 2.21 -22.57
N SER A 47 -15.09 3.34 -21.89
CA SER A 47 -15.05 4.67 -22.51
C SER A 47 -13.67 5.33 -22.50
N GLY A 48 -12.76 4.87 -21.62
CA GLY A 48 -11.48 5.52 -21.37
C GLY A 48 -11.59 6.88 -20.66
N LEU A 49 -12.80 7.28 -20.24
CA LEU A 49 -13.06 8.55 -19.57
C LEU A 49 -12.75 8.45 -18.08
N GLU A 50 -12.43 9.60 -17.48
CA GLU A 50 -12.24 9.69 -16.04
C GLU A 50 -13.58 9.51 -15.31
N ALA A 51 -13.66 8.47 -14.49
CA ALA A 51 -14.80 8.19 -13.63
C ALA A 51 -14.68 8.88 -12.26
N GLY A 52 -13.45 9.22 -11.84
CA GLY A 52 -13.23 9.97 -10.60
C GLY A 52 -11.76 10.24 -10.33
N ARG A 53 -11.51 11.09 -9.34
CA ARG A 53 -10.16 11.41 -8.84
C ARG A 53 -10.18 11.66 -7.34
N SER A 54 -9.08 11.31 -6.68
CA SER A 54 -8.89 11.69 -5.28
C SER A 54 -8.64 13.19 -5.15
N THR A 55 -9.21 13.80 -4.13
CA THR A 55 -8.89 15.18 -3.73
C THR A 55 -7.59 15.25 -2.92
N ARG A 56 -7.19 14.14 -2.29
CA ARG A 56 -5.93 13.99 -1.55
C ARG A 56 -4.81 13.47 -2.44
N TRP A 57 -3.57 13.83 -2.09
CA TRP A 57 -2.38 13.22 -2.67
C TRP A 57 -2.18 11.80 -2.16
N ALA A 58 -1.80 10.89 -3.05
CA ALA A 58 -1.44 9.53 -2.71
C ALA A 58 0.07 9.39 -2.51
N SER A 59 0.46 8.43 -1.68
CA SER A 59 1.83 7.93 -1.64
C SER A 59 2.09 7.06 -2.87
N ASP A 60 3.36 6.81 -3.19
CA ASP A 60 3.79 6.12 -4.41
C ASP A 60 3.65 4.61 -4.38
N ARG A 61 2.84 4.06 -3.47
CA ARG A 61 2.70 2.60 -3.30
C ARG A 61 1.28 2.22 -2.98
N SER A 62 0.88 1.11 -3.60
CA SER A 62 -0.18 0.20 -3.19
C SER A 62 -1.56 0.83 -3.13
N LEU A 63 -2.44 0.32 -3.98
CA LEU A 63 -3.86 0.61 -3.96
C LEU A 63 -4.65 -0.69 -4.14
N CYS A 64 -5.86 -0.75 -3.60
CA CYS A 64 -6.80 -1.82 -3.91
C CYS A 64 -8.21 -1.28 -4.02
N TRP A 65 -9.10 -2.05 -4.63
CA TRP A 65 -10.52 -1.77 -4.60
C TRP A 65 -11.16 -2.36 -3.34
N LEU A 66 -12.32 -1.83 -2.95
CA LEU A 66 -13.26 -2.59 -2.14
C LEU A 66 -14.09 -3.50 -3.06
N SER A 67 -14.72 -4.53 -2.47
CA SER A 67 -15.50 -5.54 -3.20
C SER A 67 -16.73 -4.99 -3.94
N ASP A 68 -17.11 -3.73 -3.69
CA ASP A 68 -18.25 -3.07 -4.31
C ASP A 68 -17.95 -2.39 -5.65
N SER A 69 -16.70 -2.46 -6.13
CA SER A 69 -16.26 -1.81 -7.38
C SER A 69 -16.51 -0.30 -7.47
N ARG A 70 -16.77 0.34 -6.32
CA ARG A 70 -17.11 1.76 -6.19
C ARG A 70 -16.08 2.53 -5.40
N ARG A 71 -15.42 1.86 -4.47
CA ARG A 71 -14.48 2.48 -3.54
C ARG A 71 -13.06 1.99 -3.78
N VAL A 72 -12.11 2.91 -3.76
CA VAL A 72 -10.68 2.65 -3.93
C VAL A 72 -9.94 3.03 -2.66
N VAL A 73 -9.20 2.09 -2.08
CA VAL A 73 -8.35 2.29 -0.92
C VAL A 73 -6.90 2.51 -1.35
N PHE A 74 -6.26 3.54 -0.81
CA PHE A 74 -4.89 3.90 -1.15
C PHE A 74 -4.16 4.49 0.06
N SER A 75 -2.83 4.46 0.02
CA SER A 75 -1.99 5.02 1.10
C SER A 75 -1.77 6.52 0.91
N SER A 76 -1.83 7.29 1.99
CA SER A 76 -1.40 8.69 2.05
C SER A 76 -0.77 9.03 3.40
N PHE A 77 0.09 10.04 3.43
CA PHE A 77 0.42 10.72 4.69
C PHE A 77 -0.83 11.30 5.34
N ASP A 78 -0.84 11.26 6.67
CA ASP A 78 -1.90 11.86 7.49
C ASP A 78 -1.83 13.39 7.36
N ASP A 79 -0.61 13.93 7.42
CA ASP A 79 -0.28 15.32 7.08
C ASP A 79 0.09 15.48 5.60
N GLU A 80 -0.81 16.08 4.81
CA GLU A 80 -0.57 16.34 3.37
C GLU A 80 0.45 17.46 3.11
N ALA A 81 0.78 18.28 4.11
CA ALA A 81 1.81 19.31 3.95
C ALA A 81 3.17 18.68 3.63
N LEU A 82 3.41 17.43 4.03
CA LEU A 82 4.60 16.67 3.68
C LEU A 82 4.79 16.54 2.16
N TYR A 83 3.72 16.51 1.36
CA TYR A 83 3.81 16.44 -0.11
C TYR A 83 4.20 17.77 -0.77
N GLN A 84 4.25 18.87 -0.02
CA GLN A 84 4.58 20.18 -0.58
C GLN A 84 6.08 20.34 -0.83
N THR A 85 6.93 19.66 -0.04
CA THR A 85 8.39 19.75 -0.20
C THR A 85 8.87 18.75 -1.26
N ALA A 86 9.38 19.28 -2.37
CA ALA A 86 9.96 18.45 -3.41
C ALA A 86 11.43 18.12 -3.09
N ARG A 87 11.90 16.93 -3.50
CA ARG A 87 13.32 16.54 -3.32
C ARG A 87 14.31 17.56 -3.93
N ALA A 88 13.92 18.24 -5.00
CA ALA A 88 14.73 19.26 -5.65
C ALA A 88 14.93 20.54 -4.80
N GLU A 89 14.07 20.77 -3.81
CA GLU A 89 14.10 21.95 -2.94
C GLU A 89 14.98 21.72 -1.68
N VAL A 90 15.47 20.50 -1.48
CA VAL A 90 16.26 20.14 -0.30
C VAL A 90 17.74 19.97 -0.66
N HIS A 91 18.62 20.63 0.10
CA HIS A 91 20.07 20.48 -0.02
C HIS A 91 20.59 19.34 0.87
N GLY A 92 21.64 18.63 0.43
CA GLY A 92 22.29 17.57 1.22
C GLY A 92 21.98 16.15 0.78
N GLY A 93 22.58 15.18 1.47
CA GLY A 93 22.48 13.75 1.14
C GLY A 93 21.19 13.08 1.63
N THR A 94 20.83 11.93 1.03
CA THR A 94 19.68 11.14 1.47
C THR A 94 20.04 10.28 2.69
N SER A 95 19.25 10.40 3.75
CA SER A 95 19.29 9.54 4.94
C SER A 95 18.31 8.38 4.78
N TYR A 96 18.73 7.17 5.11
CA TYR A 96 17.86 5.99 5.15
C TYR A 96 17.13 5.91 6.50
N GLY A 97 15.87 5.47 6.49
CA GLY A 97 15.10 5.12 7.70
C GLY A 97 14.19 6.23 8.24
N ILE A 98 13.00 6.38 7.66
CA ILE A 98 11.91 7.20 8.24
C ILE A 98 11.50 6.71 9.64
N GLY A 99 11.77 5.44 9.97
CA GLY A 99 11.49 4.86 11.30
C GLY A 99 12.40 5.36 12.42
N TYR A 100 13.44 6.14 12.11
CA TYR A 100 14.25 6.86 13.10
C TYR A 100 13.86 8.33 13.25
N ALA A 101 12.85 8.80 12.50
CA ALA A 101 12.29 10.12 12.71
C ALA A 101 11.59 10.18 14.07
N GLN A 102 11.53 11.37 14.69
CA GLN A 102 10.73 11.58 15.91
C GLN A 102 9.32 11.02 15.73
N ASP A 103 8.80 10.40 16.79
CA ASP A 103 7.57 9.61 16.78
C ASP A 103 6.45 10.25 15.93
N ASP A 104 5.92 9.46 15.01
CA ASP A 104 4.78 9.76 14.13
C ASP A 104 4.89 10.94 13.14
N ARG A 105 6.04 11.62 13.02
CA ARG A 105 6.20 12.76 12.09
C ARG A 105 5.81 12.44 10.64
N PHE A 106 6.03 11.20 10.20
CA PHE A 106 5.75 10.75 8.83
C PHE A 106 4.67 9.66 8.80
N ARG A 107 3.69 9.73 9.71
CA ARG A 107 2.60 8.76 9.80
C ARG A 107 1.81 8.74 8.49
N ARG A 108 1.57 7.52 8.02
CA ARG A 108 0.70 7.21 6.90
C ARG A 108 -0.49 6.41 7.40
N GLY A 109 -1.58 6.50 6.65
CA GLY A 109 -2.60 5.49 6.70
C GLY A 109 -3.33 5.35 5.38
N LEU A 110 -4.44 4.63 5.44
CA LEU A 110 -5.26 4.31 4.30
C LEU A 110 -6.42 5.30 4.21
N TYR A 111 -6.67 5.76 2.99
CA TYR A 111 -7.80 6.59 2.64
C TYR A 111 -8.62 5.89 1.58
N VAL A 112 -9.93 6.15 1.59
CA VAL A 112 -10.87 5.62 0.61
C VAL A 112 -11.41 6.76 -0.25
N LEU A 113 -11.30 6.62 -1.57
CA LEU A 113 -12.04 7.42 -2.53
C LEU A 113 -13.35 6.69 -2.84
N ASP A 114 -14.48 7.36 -2.62
CA ASP A 114 -15.80 6.89 -3.02
C ASP A 114 -16.21 7.56 -4.32
N LEU A 115 -16.42 6.77 -5.38
CA LEU A 115 -16.71 7.30 -6.72
C LEU A 115 -18.13 7.83 -6.89
N GLU A 116 -19.06 7.42 -6.03
CA GLU A 116 -20.43 7.92 -6.08
C GLU A 116 -20.51 9.34 -5.52
N THR A 117 -19.81 9.58 -4.40
CA THR A 117 -19.81 10.88 -3.72
C THR A 117 -18.68 11.79 -4.17
N GLY A 118 -17.62 11.24 -4.79
CA GLY A 118 -16.37 11.93 -5.09
C GLY A 118 -15.54 12.29 -3.86
N LEU A 119 -15.95 11.84 -2.68
CA LEU A 119 -15.30 12.17 -1.41
C LEU A 119 -14.15 11.23 -1.12
N THR A 120 -13.11 11.78 -0.50
CA THR A 120 -11.99 11.01 0.04
C THR A 120 -11.98 11.12 1.56
N ALA A 121 -12.01 9.98 2.26
CA ALA A 121 -12.06 9.93 3.72
C ALA A 121 -10.99 8.99 4.28
N ARG A 122 -10.64 9.18 5.56
CA ARG A 122 -9.79 8.25 6.29
C ARG A 122 -10.49 6.89 6.39
N PHE A 123 -9.76 5.82 6.11
CA PHE A 123 -10.28 4.45 6.13
C PHE A 123 -9.72 3.65 7.32
N ALA A 124 -8.40 3.50 7.40
CA ALA A 124 -7.75 2.70 8.42
C ALA A 124 -6.29 3.16 8.65
N ASP A 125 -5.66 2.68 9.71
CA ASP A 125 -4.21 2.81 9.90
C ASP A 125 -3.44 1.76 9.08
N GLY A 126 -2.20 2.07 8.72
CA GLY A 126 -1.29 1.16 8.00
C GLY A 126 -1.12 1.50 6.52
N THR A 127 -0.48 0.61 5.78
CA THR A 127 -0.13 0.78 4.37
C THR A 127 -0.32 -0.53 3.61
N ASP A 128 -0.12 -0.48 2.29
CA ASP A 128 -0.08 -1.65 1.41
C ASP A 128 -1.38 -2.48 1.43
N PRO A 129 -2.53 -1.87 1.08
CA PRO A 129 -3.82 -2.56 1.15
C PRO A 129 -3.94 -3.64 0.06
N SER A 130 -4.56 -4.78 0.38
CA SER A 130 -4.85 -5.87 -0.55
C SER A 130 -6.23 -6.50 -0.26
N LEU A 131 -7.06 -6.68 -1.28
CA LEU A 131 -8.46 -7.14 -1.15
C LEU A 131 -8.58 -8.67 -1.17
N ALA A 132 -9.24 -9.24 -0.17
CA ALA A 132 -9.80 -10.60 -0.22
C ALA A 132 -11.25 -10.53 -0.75
N VAL A 133 -11.42 -10.63 -2.06
CA VAL A 133 -12.70 -10.32 -2.74
C VAL A 133 -13.89 -11.13 -2.23
N ALA A 134 -13.70 -12.39 -1.82
CA ALA A 134 -14.79 -13.25 -1.36
C ALA A 134 -15.35 -12.84 0.01
N THR A 135 -14.53 -12.20 0.85
CA THR A 135 -14.91 -11.78 2.21
C THR A 135 -15.11 -10.27 2.34
N GLY A 136 -14.56 -9.49 1.40
CA GLY A 136 -14.48 -8.03 1.48
C GLY A 136 -13.47 -7.52 2.50
N ALA A 137 -12.70 -8.41 3.15
CA ALA A 137 -11.64 -8.00 4.07
C ALA A 137 -10.45 -7.42 3.30
N ILE A 138 -9.76 -6.46 3.93
CA ILE A 138 -8.56 -5.83 3.38
C ILE A 138 -7.37 -6.22 4.26
N LEU A 139 -6.36 -6.85 3.67
CA LEU A 139 -5.07 -7.03 4.33
C LEU A 139 -4.32 -5.71 4.32
N VAL A 140 -3.79 -5.34 5.49
CA VAL A 140 -3.06 -4.08 5.71
C VAL A 140 -1.80 -4.38 6.50
N ARG A 141 -0.74 -3.61 6.25
CA ARG A 141 0.49 -3.62 7.04
C ARG A 141 0.52 -2.43 7.99
N ASP A 142 0.54 -2.68 9.29
CA ASP A 142 0.70 -1.66 10.33
C ASP A 142 2.07 -1.79 11.05
N GLN A 143 2.29 -1.02 12.12
CA GLN A 143 3.52 -1.11 12.92
C GLN A 143 3.67 -2.46 13.64
N GLY A 144 2.56 -3.15 13.90
CA GLY A 144 2.51 -4.45 14.57
C GLY A 144 2.55 -5.65 13.62
N GLY A 145 2.64 -5.43 12.30
CA GLY A 145 2.73 -6.48 11.29
C GLY A 145 1.56 -6.45 10.31
N LEU A 146 0.96 -7.61 10.05
CA LEU A 146 -0.16 -7.75 9.12
C LEU A 146 -1.49 -7.87 9.87
N VAL A 147 -2.51 -7.17 9.40
CA VAL A 147 -3.86 -7.19 9.95
C VAL A 147 -4.89 -7.29 8.82
N LEU A 148 -5.93 -8.10 9.02
CA LEU A 148 -7.13 -8.09 8.19
C LEU A 148 -8.11 -7.09 8.79
N VAL A 149 -8.43 -6.04 8.05
CA VAL A 149 -9.43 -5.03 8.43
C VAL A 149 -10.74 -5.30 7.69
N HIS A 150 -11.86 -4.93 8.31
CA HIS A 150 -13.18 -5.02 7.70
C HIS A 150 -13.34 -3.99 6.56
N ALA A 151 -14.31 -4.21 5.68
CA ALA A 151 -14.66 -3.26 4.62
C ALA A 151 -15.16 -1.90 5.14
N SER A 152 -15.48 -1.80 6.44
CA SER A 152 -15.80 -0.55 7.15
C SER A 152 -14.56 0.26 7.54
N GLY A 153 -13.36 -0.34 7.49
CA GLY A 153 -12.10 0.24 7.99
C GLY A 153 -11.79 -0.15 9.44
N GLU A 154 -12.68 -0.86 10.12
CA GLU A 154 -12.46 -1.33 11.48
C GLU A 154 -11.40 -2.44 11.52
N ALA A 155 -10.51 -2.37 12.52
CA ALA A 155 -9.47 -3.37 12.71
C ALA A 155 -10.09 -4.73 13.04
N GLY A 156 -9.70 -5.76 12.29
CA GLY A 156 -10.10 -7.14 12.52
C GLY A 156 -8.97 -7.98 13.10
N VAL A 157 -8.67 -9.10 12.44
CA VAL A 157 -7.75 -10.12 12.96
C VAL A 157 -6.30 -9.77 12.63
N ARG A 158 -5.44 -9.71 13.66
CA ARG A 158 -3.99 -9.57 13.50
C ARG A 158 -3.35 -10.94 13.23
N ILE A 159 -2.43 -10.98 12.28
CA ILE A 159 -1.69 -12.19 11.89
C ILE A 159 -0.37 -12.24 12.69
N SER A 160 -0.38 -12.99 13.79
CA SER A 160 0.58 -12.88 14.90
C SER A 160 2.02 -13.36 14.64
N ALA A 161 2.33 -14.02 13.51
CA ALA A 161 3.63 -14.70 13.34
C ALA A 161 4.68 -13.96 12.50
N LEU A 162 4.42 -12.73 12.04
CA LEU A 162 5.38 -11.95 11.28
C LEU A 162 5.91 -10.78 12.11
N VAL A 163 6.69 -11.11 13.14
CA VAL A 163 7.52 -10.12 13.85
C VAL A 163 8.74 -9.83 12.98
N GLY A 164 8.68 -8.78 12.18
CA GLY A 164 9.76 -8.38 11.26
C GLY A 164 9.23 -7.54 10.10
N SER A 165 10.13 -6.93 9.33
CA SER A 165 9.70 -6.23 8.12
C SER A 165 9.21 -7.24 7.09
N VAL A 166 7.95 -7.18 6.71
CA VAL A 166 7.42 -7.86 5.52
C VAL A 166 7.19 -6.84 4.42
N ALA A 167 7.33 -7.26 3.17
CA ALA A 167 7.12 -6.41 2.00
C ALA A 167 6.16 -7.07 1.02
N GLY A 168 5.38 -6.23 0.31
CA GLY A 168 4.50 -6.68 -0.78
C GLY A 168 3.52 -7.78 -0.39
N ALA A 169 2.91 -7.68 0.80
CA ALA A 169 1.95 -8.69 1.26
C ALA A 169 0.65 -8.58 0.46
N VAL A 170 0.18 -9.69 -0.09
CA VAL A 170 -1.09 -9.80 -0.81
C VAL A 170 -1.91 -10.96 -0.27
N VAL A 171 -3.20 -10.73 -0.06
CA VAL A 171 -4.12 -11.74 0.46
C VAL A 171 -4.80 -12.47 -0.70
N SER A 172 -4.99 -13.77 -0.50
CA SER A 172 -5.77 -14.61 -1.42
C SER A 172 -7.23 -14.12 -1.53
N PRO A 173 -7.94 -14.43 -2.64
CA PRO A 173 -9.35 -14.07 -2.83
C PRO A 173 -10.26 -14.51 -1.67
N SER A 174 -10.00 -15.68 -1.10
CA SER A 174 -10.69 -16.28 0.05
C SER A 174 -10.34 -15.65 1.39
N GLY A 175 -9.19 -14.97 1.51
CA GLY A 175 -8.72 -14.40 2.77
C GLY A 175 -7.97 -15.36 3.69
N ASP A 176 -7.82 -16.63 3.30
CA ASP A 176 -7.26 -17.71 4.12
C ASP A 176 -5.74 -17.83 3.98
N MET A 177 -5.19 -17.40 2.85
CA MET A 177 -3.75 -17.37 2.60
C MET A 177 -3.23 -15.96 2.36
N VAL A 178 -1.96 -15.75 2.72
CA VAL A 178 -1.20 -14.53 2.43
C VAL A 178 0.12 -14.92 1.77
N LEU A 179 0.43 -14.21 0.70
CA LEU A 179 1.72 -14.23 0.05
C LEU A 179 2.49 -12.97 0.44
N THR A 180 3.75 -13.09 0.83
CA THR A 180 4.57 -11.92 1.17
C THR A 180 6.05 -12.20 0.92
N GLU A 181 6.84 -11.13 0.82
CA GLU A 181 8.29 -11.22 0.77
C GLU A 181 8.88 -10.98 2.17
N ILE A 182 9.68 -11.92 2.66
CA ILE A 182 10.55 -11.73 3.83
C ILE A 182 11.88 -11.16 3.29
N PRO A 183 12.19 -9.88 3.54
CA PRO A 183 13.39 -9.24 3.04
C PRO A 183 14.64 -9.91 3.61
N ARG A 184 15.71 -9.91 2.82
CA ARG A 184 17.03 -10.35 3.31
C ARG A 184 17.50 -9.37 4.40
N HIS A 185 18.11 -9.89 5.46
CA HIS A 185 18.84 -9.08 6.44
C HIS A 185 20.20 -8.62 5.88
N ALA A 186 20.20 -8.04 4.67
CA ALA A 186 21.38 -7.57 3.97
C ALA A 186 21.12 -6.14 3.43
N PRO A 187 21.83 -5.12 3.94
CA PRO A 187 21.70 -3.75 3.44
C PRO A 187 21.93 -3.68 1.92
N PHE A 188 21.15 -2.84 1.23
CA PHE A 188 21.30 -2.54 -0.21
C PHE A 188 21.08 -3.71 -1.18
N HIS A 189 20.69 -4.90 -0.69
CA HIS A 189 20.31 -6.01 -1.55
C HIS A 189 18.78 -6.10 -1.62
N PRO A 190 18.17 -5.67 -2.75
CA PRO A 190 16.73 -5.79 -2.91
C PRO A 190 16.31 -7.26 -2.99
N GLY A 191 15.08 -7.52 -2.56
CA GLY A 191 14.46 -8.82 -2.62
C GLY A 191 14.56 -9.58 -1.31
N GLY A 192 14.04 -10.80 -1.37
CA GLY A 192 13.75 -11.59 -0.19
C GLY A 192 13.45 -13.02 -0.54
N ARG A 193 12.78 -13.64 0.40
CA ARG A 193 12.19 -14.96 0.24
C ARG A 193 10.69 -14.78 0.10
N LEU A 194 10.15 -15.18 -1.05
CA LEU A 194 8.72 -15.18 -1.26
C LEU A 194 8.12 -16.36 -0.49
N VAL A 195 7.24 -16.05 0.45
CA VAL A 195 6.61 -17.05 1.32
C VAL A 195 5.09 -16.97 1.19
N LEU A 196 4.47 -18.15 1.18
CA LEU A 196 3.04 -18.35 1.26
C LEU A 196 2.72 -19.01 2.61
N PHE A 197 1.70 -18.52 3.30
CA PHE A 197 1.24 -19.11 4.56
C PHE A 197 -0.26 -18.91 4.76
N HIS A 198 -0.84 -19.73 5.63
CA HIS A 198 -2.25 -19.64 6.00
C HIS A 198 -2.43 -18.65 7.16
N THR A 199 -3.48 -17.81 7.12
CA THR A 199 -3.72 -16.75 8.12
C THR A 199 -3.95 -17.31 9.52
N GLN A 200 -4.51 -18.51 9.62
CA GLN A 200 -4.74 -19.24 10.87
C GLN A 200 -3.53 -20.05 11.38
N ALA A 201 -2.53 -20.29 10.53
CA ALA A 201 -1.29 -21.02 10.89
C ALA A 201 -0.05 -20.34 10.27
N PRO A 202 0.22 -19.06 10.56
CA PRO A 202 1.22 -18.26 9.85
C PRO A 202 2.69 -18.64 10.15
N GLU A 203 2.91 -19.50 11.13
CA GLU A 203 4.18 -20.16 11.41
C GLU A 203 4.54 -21.24 10.37
N VAL A 204 3.55 -21.84 9.70
CA VAL A 204 3.77 -22.82 8.64
C VAL A 204 3.91 -22.08 7.30
N ARG A 205 5.13 -22.05 6.77
CA ARG A 205 5.48 -21.23 5.60
C ARG A 205 5.98 -22.10 4.46
N HIS A 206 5.40 -21.89 3.28
CA HIS A 206 5.86 -22.47 2.03
C HIS A 206 6.77 -21.46 1.32
N ILE A 207 8.01 -21.86 1.05
CA ILE A 207 8.96 -21.04 0.32
C ILE A 207 8.74 -21.28 -1.17
N LEU A 208 8.37 -20.24 -1.91
CA LEU A 208 8.11 -20.37 -3.35
C LEU A 208 9.36 -20.10 -4.17
N CYS A 209 10.08 -19.02 -3.87
CA CYS A 209 11.33 -18.68 -4.53
C CYS A 209 12.19 -17.76 -3.67
N ASP A 210 13.48 -17.72 -3.98
CA ASP A 210 14.40 -16.69 -3.51
C ASP A 210 14.63 -15.71 -4.67
N GLY A 211 14.39 -14.42 -4.48
CA GLY A 211 14.47 -13.45 -5.56
C GLY A 211 13.85 -12.10 -5.24
N LEU A 212 13.58 -11.31 -6.27
CA LEU A 212 12.89 -10.04 -6.17
C LEU A 212 11.54 -10.15 -6.88
N SER A 213 10.45 -9.96 -6.15
CA SER A 213 9.11 -9.88 -6.74
C SER A 213 8.65 -8.42 -6.78
N TYR A 214 8.35 -7.91 -7.98
CA TYR A 214 7.89 -6.52 -8.13
C TYR A 214 6.38 -6.37 -7.91
N ARG A 215 5.61 -7.37 -8.34
CA ARG A 215 4.15 -7.45 -8.20
C ARG A 215 3.75 -8.92 -8.20
N VAL A 216 2.80 -9.28 -7.35
CA VAL A 216 2.16 -10.58 -7.39
C VAL A 216 0.66 -10.38 -7.29
N ASP A 217 -0.08 -11.10 -8.12
CA ASP A 217 -1.53 -11.11 -8.13
C ASP A 217 -2.01 -12.56 -8.05
N TRP A 218 -3.15 -12.77 -7.41
CA TRP A 218 -3.82 -14.06 -7.39
C TRP A 218 -4.64 -14.23 -8.66
N THR A 219 -4.49 -15.37 -9.32
CA THR A 219 -5.38 -15.79 -10.41
C THR A 219 -6.19 -16.97 -9.91
N LEU A 220 -7.52 -16.86 -10.03
CA LEU A 220 -8.38 -18.03 -9.88
C LEU A 220 -8.24 -18.85 -11.16
N GLY A 221 -7.82 -20.11 -11.04
CA GLY A 221 -7.86 -21.05 -12.15
C GLY A 221 -9.31 -21.47 -12.41
N ASP A 222 -9.66 -21.60 -13.69
CA ASP A 222 -10.94 -22.17 -14.14
C ASP A 222 -11.13 -23.62 -13.65
#